data_AF-A0A1G9DXY6-F1
#
_entry.id   AF-A0A1G9DXY6-F1
#
_cell.length_a   1.000
_cell.length_b   1.000
_cell.length_c   1.000
_cell.angle_alpha   90.00
_cell.angle_beta   90.00
_cell.angle_gamma   90.00
#
_symmetry.space_group_name_H-M   'P 1'
#
loop_
_entity.id
_entity.type
_entity.pdbx_description
1 polymer ?
#
loop_
_entity_poly.entity_id
_entity_poly.type
_entity_poly.pdbx_seq_one_letter_code
_entity_poly.pdbx_strand_id
1 'polypeptide(L)'
;MGEAERLLESACAAMAQGDPEACRKALESLAAQVAREPLDPEAQAACERQLARLRGLALSALEGLDSARAWLRELSALLGGLDVYDRGGRQRVATVLSARTQRF
;
A
#
# COMPACT_ATOMS: atom_id res chain seq x y z
N MET A 1 20.72 -10.31 -22.37
CA MET A 1 19.49 -10.22 -21.56
C MET A 1 18.48 -11.20 -22.11
N GLY A 2 18.07 -12.16 -21.28
CA GLY A 2 17.04 -13.13 -21.66
C GLY A 2 15.65 -12.49 -21.72
N GLU A 3 14.71 -13.13 -22.41
CA GLU A 3 13.30 -12.70 -22.46
C GLU A 3 12.64 -12.75 -21.07
N ALA A 4 12.99 -13.74 -20.24
CA ALA A 4 12.53 -13.84 -18.85
C ALA A 4 12.98 -12.67 -17.97
N GLU A 5 14.23 -12.23 -18.16
CA GLU A 5 14.79 -11.09 -17.42
C GLU A 5 14.07 -9.78 -17.78
N ARG A 6 13.75 -9.58 -19.07
CA ARG A 6 12.96 -8.43 -19.53
C ARG A 6 11.53 -8.42 -18.95
N LEU A 7 10.89 -9.58 -18.84
CA LEU A 7 9.56 -9.69 -18.24
C LEU A 7 9.58 -9.33 -16.74
N LEU A 8 10.62 -9.74 -16.00
CA LEU A 8 10.78 -9.37 -14.59
C LEU A 8 11.09 -7.88 -14.39
N GLU A 9 11.90 -7.30 -15.28
CA GLU A 9 12.17 -5.86 -15.24
C GLU A 9 10.89 -5.05 -15.51
N SER A 10 10.08 -5.49 -16.48
CA SER A 10 8.75 -4.91 -16.76
C SER A 10 7.81 -5.03 -15.55
N ALA A 11 7.78 -6.18 -14.88
CA ALA A 11 6.98 -6.37 -13.67
C ALA A 11 7.41 -5.40 -12.54
N CYS A 12 8.72 -5.22 -12.33
CA CYS A 12 9.25 -4.27 -11.35
C CYS A 12 8.86 -2.82 -11.70
N ALA A 13 8.95 -2.44 -12.98
CA ALA A 13 8.58 -1.12 -13.44
C ALA A 13 7.08 -0.84 -13.25
N ALA A 14 6.23 -1.80 -13.60
CA ALA A 14 4.78 -1.70 -13.38
C ALA A 14 4.44 -1.55 -11.90
N MET A 15 5.09 -2.33 -11.03
CA MET A 15 4.89 -2.23 -9.58
C MET A 15 5.30 -0.86 -9.03
N ALA A 16 6.44 -0.32 -9.48
CA ALA A 16 6.90 1.01 -9.08
C ALA A 16 5.97 2.14 -9.56
N GLN A 17 5.27 1.93 -10.68
CA GLN A 17 4.27 2.87 -11.22
C GLN A 17 2.88 2.69 -10.58
N GLY A 18 2.69 1.68 -9.73
CA GLY A 18 1.39 1.38 -9.13
C GLY A 18 0.39 0.75 -10.11
N ASP A 19 0.87 0.08 -11.15
CA ASP A 19 0.04 -0.70 -12.08
C ASP A 19 0.11 -2.21 -11.74
N PRO A 20 -0.79 -2.70 -10.87
CA PRO A 20 -0.80 -4.11 -10.48
C PRO A 20 -1.20 -5.04 -11.62
N GLU A 21 -1.97 -4.56 -12.60
CA GLU A 21 -2.47 -5.38 -13.70
C GLU A 21 -1.39 -5.62 -14.76
N ALA A 22 -0.59 -4.59 -15.09
CA ALA A 22 0.60 -4.75 -15.90
C ALA A 22 1.65 -5.65 -15.21
N CYS A 23 1.84 -5.49 -13.90
CA CYS A 23 2.72 -6.37 -13.12
C CYS A 23 2.26 -7.83 -13.19
N ARG A 24 0.96 -8.10 -13.02
CA ARG A 24 0.39 -9.44 -13.10
C ARG A 24 0.61 -10.07 -14.47
N LYS A 25 0.32 -9.34 -15.55
CA LYS A 25 0.51 -9.83 -16.93
C LYS A 25 1.97 -10.19 -17.20
N ALA A 26 2.92 -9.36 -16.77
CA ALA A 26 4.35 -9.62 -16.94
C ALA A 26 4.79 -10.91 -16.21
N LEU A 27 4.28 -11.15 -14.99
CA LEU A 27 4.55 -12.38 -14.24
C LEU A 27 3.90 -13.62 -14.87
N GLU A 28 2.69 -13.51 -15.41
CA GLU A 28 2.02 -14.59 -16.13
C GLU A 28 2.79 -14.97 -17.40
N SER A 29 3.27 -13.98 -18.15
CA SER A 29 4.14 -14.20 -19.31
C SER A 29 5.47 -14.85 -18.91
N LEU A 30 6.07 -14.45 -17.79
CA LEU A 30 7.29 -15.06 -17.27
C LEU A 30 7.06 -16.54 -16.94
N ALA A 31 5.98 -16.85 -16.22
CA ALA A 31 5.64 -18.22 -15.86
C ALA A 31 5.41 -19.09 -17.11
N ALA A 32 4.69 -18.56 -18.11
CA ALA A 32 4.49 -19.25 -19.38
C ALA A 32 5.80 -19.48 -20.14
N GLN A 33 6.74 -18.54 -20.08
CA GLN A 33 8.05 -18.69 -20.70
C GLN A 33 8.88 -19.78 -20.00
N VAL A 34 9.01 -19.71 -18.68
CA VAL A 34 9.81 -20.69 -17.90
C VAL A 34 9.24 -22.10 -18.02
N ALA A 35 7.91 -22.23 -18.17
CA ALA A 35 7.27 -23.52 -18.42
C ALA A 35 7.61 -24.09 -19.81
N ARG A 36 7.87 -23.25 -20.81
CA ARG A 36 8.23 -23.68 -22.17
C ARG A 36 9.71 -23.95 -22.32
N GLU A 37 10.54 -23.13 -21.69
CA GLU A 37 11.99 -23.19 -21.77
C GLU A 37 12.57 -23.03 -20.36
N PRO A 38 13.03 -24.13 -19.74
CA PRO A 38 13.67 -24.07 -18.44
C PRO A 38 14.88 -23.15 -18.49
N LEU A 39 15.01 -22.31 -17.46
CA LEU A 39 16.15 -21.41 -17.34
C LEU A 39 17.43 -22.20 -17.07
N ASP A 40 18.54 -21.72 -17.62
CA ASP A 40 19.85 -22.16 -17.17
C ASP A 40 20.14 -21.64 -15.73
N PRO A 41 21.14 -22.19 -15.02
CA PRO A 41 21.42 -21.82 -13.64
C PRO A 41 21.79 -20.34 -13.43
N GLU A 42 22.41 -19.70 -14.43
CA GLU A 42 22.82 -18.30 -14.33
C GLU A 42 21.61 -17.36 -14.47
N ALA A 43 20.76 -17.64 -15.46
CA ALA A 43 19.49 -16.96 -15.67
C ALA A 43 18.53 -17.16 -14.50
N GLN A 44 18.54 -18.35 -13.89
CA GLN A 44 17.76 -18.62 -12.67
C GLN A 44 18.21 -17.71 -11.51
N ALA A 45 19.52 -17.64 -11.24
CA ALA A 45 20.05 -16.79 -10.18
C ALA A 45 19.75 -15.30 -10.42
N ALA A 46 19.77 -14.84 -11.68
CA ALA A 46 19.38 -13.48 -12.05
C ALA A 46 17.88 -13.22 -11.79
N CYS A 47 17.01 -14.16 -12.20
CA CYS A 47 15.57 -14.08 -11.98
C CYS A 47 15.22 -14.07 -10.49
N GLU A 48 15.87 -14.90 -9.68
CA GLU A 48 15.67 -14.95 -8.22
C GLU A 48 15.96 -13.60 -7.55
N ARG A 49 17.05 -12.92 -7.93
CA ARG A 49 17.38 -11.58 -7.43
C ARG A 49 16.29 -10.56 -7.78
N GLN A 50 15.79 -10.59 -9.02
CA GLN A 50 14.73 -9.67 -9.45
C GLN A 50 13.39 -9.97 -8.77
N LEU A 51 13.04 -11.25 -8.56
CA LEU A 51 11.85 -11.64 -7.80
C LEU A 51 11.93 -11.19 -6.34
N ALA A 52 13.10 -11.31 -5.71
CA ALA A 52 13.32 -10.81 -4.35
C ALA A 52 13.12 -9.28 -4.28
N ARG A 53 13.61 -8.55 -5.29
CA ARG A 53 13.38 -7.11 -5.42
C ARG A 53 11.90 -6.77 -5.59
N LEU A 54 11.18 -7.48 -6.47
CA LEU A 54 9.75 -7.28 -6.68
C LEU A 54 8.95 -7.53 -5.39
N ARG A 55 9.30 -8.59 -4.65
CA ARG A 55 8.71 -8.87 -3.34
C ARG A 55 8.96 -7.75 -2.35
N GLY A 56 10.17 -7.18 -2.32
CA GLY A 56 10.48 -6.01 -1.49
C GLY A 56 9.58 -4.82 -1.81
N LEU A 57 9.43 -4.48 -3.10
CA LEU A 57 8.54 -3.40 -3.54
C LEU A 57 7.08 -3.65 -3.12
N ALA A 58 6.61 -4.90 -3.25
CA ALA A 58 5.26 -5.27 -2.85
C ALA A 58 5.00 -5.11 -1.36
N LEU A 59 5.96 -5.50 -0.52
CA LEU A 59 5.86 -5.33 0.93
C LEU A 59 5.84 -3.85 1.33
N SER A 60 6.72 -3.03 0.75
CA SER A 60 6.72 -1.58 1.01
C SER A 60 5.42 -0.90 0.55
N ALA A 61 4.85 -1.33 -0.58
CA ALA A 61 3.56 -0.83 -1.03
C ALA A 61 2.43 -1.20 -0.04
N LEU A 62 2.43 -2.43 0.50
CA LEU A 62 1.47 -2.87 1.50
C LEU A 62 1.57 -2.05 2.80
N GLU A 63 2.79 -1.84 3.30
CA GLU A 63 3.04 -1.00 4.49
C GLU A 63 2.54 0.44 4.29
N GLY A 64 2.76 1.00 3.10
CA GLY A 64 2.23 2.31 2.72
C GLY A 64 0.69 2.36 2.73
N LEU A 65 0.02 1.34 2.20
CA LEU A 65 -1.44 1.24 2.21
C LEU A 65 -2.01 1.09 3.62
N ASP A 66 -1.36 0.30 4.47
CA ASP A 66 -1.77 0.13 5.87
C ASP A 66 -1.59 1.42 6.66
N SER A 67 -0.48 2.14 6.44
CA SER A 67 -0.26 3.47 7.00
C SER A 67 -1.33 4.46 6.55
N ALA A 68 -1.62 4.54 5.25
CA ALA A 68 -2.67 5.41 4.72
C ALA A 68 -4.05 5.08 5.32
N ARG A 69 -4.35 3.79 5.52
CA ARG A 69 -5.58 3.34 6.19
C ARG A 69 -5.64 3.77 7.65
N ALA A 70 -4.53 3.72 8.38
CA ALA A 70 -4.45 4.20 9.75
C ALA A 70 -4.73 5.71 9.82
N TRP A 71 -4.08 6.50 8.96
CA TRP A 71 -4.31 7.94 8.85
C TRP A 71 -5.77 8.29 8.54
N LEU A 72 -6.42 7.57 7.61
CA LEU A 72 -7.84 7.79 7.30
C LEU A 72 -8.76 7.48 8.49
N ARG A 73 -8.42 6.47 9.30
CA ARG A 73 -9.18 6.14 10.52
C ARG A 73 -9.01 7.22 11.59
N GLU A 74 -7.80 7.72 11.78
CA GLU A 74 -7.53 8.82 12.72
C GLU A 74 -8.26 10.10 12.32
N LEU A 75 -8.19 10.48 11.04
CA LEU A 75 -8.94 11.62 10.50
C LEU A 75 -10.45 11.45 10.70
N SER A 76 -10.98 10.25 10.44
CA SER A 76 -12.40 9.95 10.64
C SER A 76 -12.80 10.03 12.11
N ALA A 77 -11.93 9.63 13.04
CA ALA A 77 -12.18 9.75 14.49
C ALA A 77 -12.16 11.20 14.96
N LEU A 78 -11.23 12.02 14.46
CA LEU A 78 -11.17 13.46 14.75
C LEU A 78 -12.40 14.20 14.22
N LEU A 79 -12.83 13.89 12.98
CA LEU A 79 -13.99 14.50 12.35
C LEU A 79 -15.32 13.97 12.93
N GLY A 80 -15.39 12.69 13.30
CA GLY A 80 -16.54 12.12 14.02
C GLY A 80 -16.65 12.62 15.47
N GLY A 81 -15.55 13.12 16.05
CA GLY A 81 -15.56 13.88 17.32
C GLY A 81 -15.93 15.35 17.15
N LEU A 82 -15.96 15.86 15.91
CA LEU A 82 -16.41 17.21 15.55
C LEU A 82 -17.91 17.26 15.18
N ASP A 83 -18.67 16.18 15.44
CA ASP A 83 -20.14 16.20 15.47
C ASP A 83 -20.61 17.02 16.68
N VAL A 84 -20.35 18.33 16.64
CA VAL A 84 -20.88 19.33 17.58
C VAL A 84 -22.38 19.48 17.38
N TYR A 85 -22.93 19.01 16.25
CA TYR A 85 -24.35 19.12 15.92
C TYR A 85 -24.89 17.78 15.39
N ASP A 86 -25.89 17.23 16.06
CA ASP A 86 -26.74 16.19 15.48
C ASP A 86 -27.45 16.74 14.21
N ARG A 87 -27.91 15.87 13.29
CA ARG A 87 -28.72 16.24 12.10
C ARG A 87 -29.94 17.11 12.43
N GLY A 88 -30.38 17.14 13.70
CA GLY A 88 -31.41 18.03 14.22
C GLY A 88 -30.92 19.36 14.81
N GLY A 89 -29.66 19.76 14.60
CA GLY A 89 -29.08 21.02 15.08
C GLY A 89 -28.85 21.10 16.60
N ARG A 90 -28.88 19.98 17.31
CA ARG A 90 -28.72 19.97 18.77
C ARG A 90 -27.26 19.76 19.16
N GLN A 91 -26.74 20.73 19.93
CA GLN A 91 -25.39 20.73 20.45
C GLN A 91 -25.27 19.75 21.63
N ARG A 92 -24.43 18.72 21.50
CA ARG A 92 -24.04 17.86 22.63
C ARG A 92 -22.73 18.38 23.24
N VAL A 93 -22.83 19.32 24.16
CA VAL A 93 -21.70 19.69 25.01
C VAL A 93 -22.09 19.49 26.47
N ALA A 94 -21.54 18.45 27.10
CA ALA A 94 -21.42 18.41 28.55
C ALA A 94 -20.19 19.23 28.95
N THR A 95 -20.35 20.55 29.00
CA THR A 95 -19.34 21.46 29.58
C THR A 95 -19.42 21.32 31.09
N VAL A 96 -18.69 20.36 31.66
CA VAL A 96 -18.33 20.44 33.07
C VAL A 96 -17.16 21.43 33.18
N LEU A 97 -17.49 22.72 33.09
CA LEU A 97 -16.58 23.79 33.48
C LEU A 97 -16.40 23.69 35.00
N SER A 98 -15.28 23.12 35.43
CA SER A 98 -14.84 23.22 36.82
C SER A 98 -14.63 24.69 37.16
N ALA A 99 -15.57 25.27 37.90
CA ALA A 99 -15.51 26.64 38.38
C ALA A 99 -14.38 26.78 39.40
N ARG A 100 -13.17 27.11 38.94
CA ARG A 100 -12.11 27.57 39.82
C ARG A 100 -12.36 29.05 40.10
N THR A 101 -12.97 29.33 41.25
CA THR A 101 -13.14 30.69 41.77
C THR A 101 -11.77 31.31 42.04
N GLN A 102 -11.36 32.31 41.26
CA GLN A 102 -10.28 33.22 41.62
C GLN A 102 -10.89 34.61 41.88
N ARG A 103 -10.71 35.09 43.11
CA ARG A 103 -11.06 36.45 43.55
C ARG A 103 -9.87 37.38 43.27
N PHE A 104 -10.14 38.54 42.71
CA PHE A 104 -9.34 39.75 42.85
C PHE A 104 -10.25 40.84 43.41
#